data_AF-A0A060YJ09-F1
#
_entry.id   AF-A0A060YJ09-F1
#
_cell.length_a   1.000
_cell.length_b   1.000
_cell.length_c   1.000
_cell.angle_alpha   90.00
_cell.angle_beta   90.00
_cell.angle_gamma   90.00
#
_symmetry.space_group_name_H-M   'P 1'
#
loop_
_entity.id
_entity.type
_entity.pdbx_description
1 polymer ?
#
loop_
_entity_poly.entity_id
_entity_poly.type
_entity_poly.pdbx_seq_one_letter_code
_entity_poly.pdbx_strand_id
1 'polypeptide(L)'
;MSTDAEMAIYGKAAIYLRKPERERIEAQTAPFDSKNSCYVSDAKELYLKGLITGRAEGKCTVTVTNPDGTKEEGKEFKDADIFQMNPPKYDKIEDMAMMTYLNEASVLYNLKERYAAWMIYTYSGLFCATVNPYKWLPVYDMEVVNAYRGKKRMEAPPHIFSVSDNAFQFMQIDNENQSVLITGESGAGKTVNTKRVIQYFATIAVVDLFISFRATCVCLNQGSLEDQIIAANPLLEAYGNAKTVRNDNSSRFGKFIRIHFQGGKLAKADIETCELVLTVSQCFPKFTQTLFFRYFLISPISKHRNKTLKTDSAR
;
A
#
# COMPACT_ATOMS: atom_id res chain seq x y z
N MET A 1 1.18 24.04 -2.04
CA MET A 1 2.01 22.82 -1.92
C MET A 1 2.86 22.99 -0.67
N SER A 2 2.95 21.97 0.17
CA SER A 2 3.70 22.09 1.43
C SER A 2 5.17 22.41 1.21
N THR A 3 5.66 23.32 2.04
CA THR A 3 7.07 23.74 2.11
C THR A 3 7.92 22.71 2.86
N ASP A 4 9.25 22.79 2.72
CA ASP A 4 10.17 21.94 3.49
C ASP A 4 9.99 22.12 5.02
N ALA A 5 9.54 23.29 5.47
CA ALA A 5 9.20 23.55 6.86
C ALA A 5 8.00 22.71 7.35
N GLU A 6 6.96 22.55 6.53
CA GLU A 6 5.82 21.68 6.86
C GLU A 6 6.20 20.21 6.92
N MET A 7 7.26 19.80 6.22
CA MET A 7 7.74 18.42 6.22
C MET A 7 8.60 18.08 7.44
N ALA A 8 9.12 19.08 8.16
CA ALA A 8 10.00 18.88 9.33
C ALA A 8 9.34 18.07 10.45
N ILE A 9 8.01 18.17 10.59
CA ILE A 9 7.21 17.44 11.59
C ILE A 9 7.25 15.92 11.42
N TYR A 10 7.59 15.43 10.21
CA TYR A 10 7.70 13.99 9.93
C TYR A 10 9.11 13.46 10.20
N GLY A 11 10.05 14.30 10.64
CA GLY A 11 11.40 13.91 11.02
C GLY A 11 12.12 13.13 9.93
N LYS A 12 12.66 11.95 10.29
CA LYS A 12 13.39 11.06 9.37
C LYS A 12 12.50 10.47 8.27
N ALA A 13 11.17 10.45 8.47
CA ALA A 13 10.22 9.92 7.50
C ALA A 13 10.00 10.85 6.31
N ALA A 14 10.29 12.15 6.46
CA ALA A 14 9.98 13.18 5.46
C ALA A 14 10.45 12.80 4.04
N ILE A 15 11.69 12.33 3.92
CA ILE A 15 12.34 11.98 2.64
C ILE A 15 11.63 10.83 1.90
N TYR A 16 10.93 9.96 2.65
CA TYR A 16 10.17 8.81 2.14
C TYR A 16 8.70 9.15 1.87
N LEU A 17 8.22 10.30 2.33
CA LEU A 17 6.84 10.75 2.12
C LEU A 17 6.76 11.77 0.98
N ARG A 18 7.68 12.72 0.94
CA ARG A 18 7.74 13.80 -0.06
C ARG A 18 9.19 14.26 -0.25
N LYS A 19 9.60 14.46 -1.51
CA LYS A 19 10.91 15.02 -1.83
C LYS A 19 11.04 16.48 -1.43
N PRO A 20 12.26 16.94 -1.09
CA PRO A 20 12.50 18.34 -0.76
C PRO A 20 12.10 19.25 -1.92
N GLU A 21 11.72 20.47 -1.59
CA GLU A 21 11.18 21.45 -2.52
C GLU A 21 12.16 21.72 -3.67
N ARG A 22 13.47 21.81 -3.38
CA ARG A 22 14.51 21.99 -4.39
C ARG A 22 14.49 20.89 -5.46
N GLU A 23 14.47 19.62 -5.06
CA GLU A 23 14.44 18.48 -6.00
C GLU A 23 13.15 18.46 -6.82
N ARG A 24 12.02 18.83 -6.20
CA ARG A 24 10.73 18.92 -6.90
C ARG A 24 10.72 20.03 -7.94
N ILE A 25 11.24 21.21 -7.61
CA ILE A 25 11.31 22.33 -8.56
C ILE A 25 12.20 21.95 -9.74
N GLU A 26 13.37 21.36 -9.49
CA GLU A 26 14.28 20.90 -10.55
C GLU A 26 13.64 19.85 -11.47
N ALA A 27 12.91 18.88 -10.90
CA ALA A 27 12.19 17.89 -11.70
C ALA A 27 11.05 18.53 -12.51
N GLN A 28 10.33 19.50 -11.95
CA GLN A 28 9.19 20.15 -12.59
C GLN A 28 9.60 21.15 -13.69
N THR A 29 10.81 21.70 -13.62
CA THR A 29 11.36 22.63 -14.63
C THR A 29 12.17 21.94 -15.72
N ALA A 30 12.28 20.61 -15.69
CA ALA A 30 12.99 19.84 -16.72
C ALA A 30 12.43 20.14 -18.13
N PRO A 31 13.31 20.24 -19.15
CA PRO A 31 12.88 20.53 -20.51
C PRO A 31 11.98 19.40 -21.03
N PHE A 32 10.83 19.77 -21.58
CA PHE A 32 9.84 18.81 -22.06
C PHE A 32 9.18 19.27 -23.34
N ASP A 33 9.19 18.39 -24.34
CA ASP A 33 8.47 18.59 -25.58
C ASP A 33 7.08 17.95 -25.50
N SER A 34 6.06 18.78 -25.29
CA SER A 34 4.67 18.34 -25.16
C SER A 34 4.08 17.68 -26.42
N LYS A 35 4.62 17.95 -27.61
CA LYS A 35 4.07 17.42 -28.87
C LYS A 35 4.70 16.09 -29.26
N ASN A 36 5.97 15.91 -28.92
CA ASN A 36 6.76 14.78 -29.39
C ASN A 36 7.02 13.74 -28.28
N SER A 37 6.92 14.08 -27.00
CA SER A 37 7.14 13.12 -25.92
C SER A 37 5.95 12.17 -25.76
N CYS A 38 6.21 10.88 -25.81
CA CYS A 38 5.18 9.84 -25.74
C CYS A 38 5.66 8.59 -24.99
N TYR A 39 4.71 7.71 -24.68
CA TYR A 39 4.98 6.33 -24.30
C TYR A 39 4.63 5.40 -25.44
N VAL A 40 5.41 4.35 -25.62
CA VAL A 40 5.19 3.30 -26.63
C VAL A 40 5.09 1.94 -25.95
N SER A 41 4.29 1.03 -26.51
CA SER A 41 4.19 -0.34 -26.01
C SER A 41 5.44 -1.15 -26.31
N ASP A 42 5.86 -1.98 -25.36
CA ASP A 42 6.99 -2.91 -25.50
C ASP A 42 6.63 -4.29 -24.94
N ALA A 43 7.10 -5.36 -25.58
CA ALA A 43 6.75 -6.72 -25.18
C ALA A 43 7.40 -7.16 -23.86
N LYS A 44 8.52 -6.56 -23.45
CA LYS A 44 9.26 -6.93 -22.24
C LYS A 44 8.97 -5.98 -21.09
N GLU A 45 9.07 -4.67 -21.34
CA GLU A 45 8.92 -3.63 -20.31
C GLU A 45 7.49 -3.06 -20.21
N LEU A 46 6.55 -3.58 -21.01
CA LEU A 46 5.17 -3.10 -21.21
C LEU A 46 5.10 -1.72 -21.87
N TYR A 47 5.76 -0.72 -21.31
CA TYR A 47 5.80 0.64 -21.82
C TYR A 47 7.20 1.23 -21.72
N LEU A 48 7.62 1.94 -22.78
CA LEU A 48 8.88 2.68 -22.85
C LEU A 48 8.64 4.16 -23.14
N LYS A 49 9.55 5.03 -22.69
CA LYS A 49 9.52 6.47 -23.03
C LYS A 49 10.06 6.65 -24.44
N GLY A 50 9.44 7.53 -25.23
CA GLY A 50 9.83 7.80 -26.60
C GLY A 50 9.67 9.26 -27.01
N LEU A 51 10.40 9.64 -28.05
CA LEU A 51 10.28 10.94 -28.73
C LEU A 51 9.89 10.71 -30.19
N ILE A 52 8.76 11.26 -30.61
CA ILE A 52 8.29 11.19 -32.00
C ILE A 52 9.20 12.05 -32.88
N THR A 53 9.81 11.44 -33.89
CA THR A 53 10.69 12.12 -34.85
C THR A 53 10.03 12.37 -36.21
N GLY A 54 8.96 11.61 -36.53
CA GLY A 54 8.24 11.73 -37.79
C GLY A 54 6.87 11.06 -37.72
N ARG A 55 5.93 11.54 -38.54
CA ARG A 55 4.60 10.97 -38.72
C ARG A 55 4.37 10.71 -40.20
N ALA A 56 4.06 9.48 -40.57
CA ALA A 56 3.78 9.06 -41.94
C ALA A 56 2.48 8.23 -41.96
N GLU A 57 1.50 8.59 -42.78
CA GLU A 57 0.19 7.92 -43.00
C GLU A 57 -0.16 6.74 -42.05
N GLY A 58 -0.55 7.06 -40.81
CA GLY A 58 -1.03 6.09 -39.81
C GLY A 58 0.05 5.42 -38.93
N LYS A 59 1.32 5.74 -39.13
CA LYS A 59 2.48 5.30 -38.35
C LYS A 59 3.31 6.48 -37.86
N CYS A 60 3.91 6.34 -36.69
CA CYS A 60 4.89 7.31 -36.20
C CYS A 60 6.24 6.64 -36.02
N THR A 61 7.30 7.33 -36.45
CA THR A 61 8.68 6.96 -36.13
C THR A 61 9.04 7.57 -34.79
N VAL A 62 9.47 6.73 -33.85
CA VAL A 62 9.76 7.11 -32.47
C VAL A 62 11.19 6.69 -32.12
N THR A 63 11.93 7.61 -31.52
CA THR A 63 13.18 7.29 -30.82
C THR A 63 12.84 6.82 -29.42
N VAL A 64 13.04 5.54 -29.15
CA VAL A 64 12.69 4.90 -27.88
C VAL A 64 13.88 4.96 -26.94
N THR A 65 13.64 5.30 -25.68
CA THR A 65 14.64 5.27 -24.61
C THR A 65 14.45 4.01 -23.78
N ASN A 66 15.42 3.10 -23.84
CA ASN A 66 15.42 1.87 -23.05
C ASN A 66 15.71 2.17 -21.57
N PRO A 67 15.40 1.23 -20.65
CA PRO A 67 15.73 1.37 -19.22
C PRO A 67 17.23 1.60 -18.97
N ASP A 68 18.09 1.03 -19.83
CA ASP A 68 19.55 1.15 -19.76
C ASP A 68 20.07 2.54 -20.22
N GLY A 69 19.18 3.44 -20.63
CA GLY A 69 19.51 4.77 -21.14
C GLY A 69 19.93 4.78 -22.61
N THR A 70 20.05 3.61 -23.26
CA THR A 70 20.31 3.51 -24.70
C THR A 70 19.09 4.01 -25.48
N LYS A 71 19.34 4.81 -26.52
CA LYS A 71 18.30 5.29 -27.44
C LYS A 71 18.30 4.46 -28.71
N GLU A 72 17.16 3.88 -29.02
CA GLU A 72 16.94 3.18 -30.27
C GLU A 72 16.13 4.09 -31.20
N GLU A 73 16.78 4.56 -32.25
CA GLU A 73 16.19 5.50 -33.20
C GLU A 73 15.43 4.76 -34.32
N GLY A 74 14.38 5.39 -34.84
CA GLY A 74 13.73 4.93 -36.07
C GLY A 74 12.77 3.75 -35.92
N LYS A 75 12.28 3.43 -34.71
CA LYS A 75 11.24 2.40 -34.55
C LYS A 75 9.88 2.93 -35.00
N GLU A 76 9.18 2.17 -35.83
CA GLU A 76 7.83 2.48 -36.28
C GLU A 76 6.79 1.86 -35.33
N PHE A 77 5.87 2.70 -34.84
CA PHE A 77 4.71 2.27 -34.08
C PHE A 77 3.42 2.72 -34.77
N LYS A 78 2.33 1.98 -34.55
CA LYS A 78 0.99 2.42 -34.95
C LYS A 78 0.56 3.54 -34.03
N ASP A 79 -0.25 4.46 -34.55
CA ASP A 79 -0.76 5.59 -33.75
C ASP A 79 -1.54 5.15 -32.50
N ALA A 80 -2.24 4.00 -32.57
CA ALA A 80 -2.98 3.42 -31.45
C ALA A 80 -2.08 2.91 -30.30
N ASP A 81 -0.82 2.60 -30.58
CA ASP A 81 0.16 2.09 -29.60
C ASP A 81 0.99 3.21 -28.96
N ILE A 82 0.64 4.46 -29.25
CA ILE A 82 1.33 5.66 -28.77
C ILE A 82 0.45 6.36 -27.75
N PHE A 83 0.96 6.50 -26.53
CA PHE A 83 0.26 7.16 -25.44
C PHE A 83 0.92 8.50 -25.14
N GLN A 84 0.11 9.51 -24.85
CA GLN A 84 0.61 10.86 -24.54
C GLN A 84 1.29 10.88 -23.17
N MET A 85 2.38 11.64 -23.08
CA MET A 85 3.15 11.80 -21.84
C MET A 85 2.71 13.08 -21.11
N ASN A 86 2.57 12.99 -19.78
CA ASN A 86 2.29 14.15 -18.94
C ASN A 86 3.53 15.07 -18.84
N PRO A 87 3.33 16.39 -18.75
CA PRO A 87 4.44 17.32 -18.54
C PRO A 87 5.11 17.10 -17.17
N PRO A 88 6.40 17.51 -17.01
CA PRO A 88 7.19 17.29 -15.79
C PRO A 88 6.60 17.93 -14.54
N LYS A 89 5.67 18.89 -14.68
CA LYS A 89 4.85 19.41 -13.58
C LYS A 89 4.17 18.30 -12.77
N TYR A 90 3.82 17.19 -13.42
CA TYR A 90 3.19 16.02 -12.80
C TYR A 90 4.20 14.95 -12.36
N ASP A 91 5.51 15.24 -12.36
CA ASP A 91 6.52 14.30 -11.86
C ASP A 91 6.22 13.92 -10.41
N LYS A 92 6.18 12.60 -10.16
CA LYS A 92 5.95 12.00 -8.85
C LYS A 92 4.74 12.59 -8.12
N ILE A 93 3.66 12.89 -8.84
CA ILE A 93 2.46 13.47 -8.24
C ILE A 93 1.88 12.56 -7.15
N GLU A 94 1.35 13.20 -6.12
CA GLU A 94 0.78 12.53 -4.96
C GLU A 94 -0.59 11.92 -5.23
N ASP A 95 -1.38 12.55 -6.11
CA ASP A 95 -2.67 12.04 -6.57
C ASP A 95 -2.68 11.96 -8.10
N MET A 96 -2.73 10.73 -8.62
CA MET A 96 -2.72 10.47 -10.05
C MET A 96 -4.00 10.95 -10.74
N ALA A 97 -5.11 11.15 -10.01
CA ALA A 97 -6.33 11.71 -10.58
C ALA A 97 -6.18 13.18 -11.00
N MET A 98 -5.13 13.87 -10.55
CA MET A 98 -4.84 15.25 -10.96
C MET A 98 -4.03 15.35 -12.27
N MET A 99 -3.60 14.23 -12.85
CA MET A 99 -2.89 14.23 -14.13
C MET A 99 -3.81 14.62 -15.29
N THR A 100 -3.25 15.26 -16.31
CA THR A 100 -4.00 15.60 -17.53
C THR A 100 -4.28 14.36 -18.38
N TYR A 101 -3.27 13.51 -18.58
CA TYR A 101 -3.40 12.28 -19.35
C TYR A 101 -3.37 11.07 -18.43
N LEU A 102 -4.54 10.51 -18.16
CA LEU A 102 -4.71 9.33 -17.31
C LEU A 102 -4.67 8.04 -18.15
N ASN A 103 -3.49 7.74 -18.70
CA ASN A 103 -3.22 6.53 -19.47
C ASN A 103 -2.58 5.46 -18.56
N GLU A 104 -2.69 4.18 -18.94
CA GLU A 104 -2.07 3.07 -18.19
C GLU A 104 -0.56 3.27 -18.03
N ALA A 105 0.13 3.70 -19.09
CA ALA A 105 1.55 4.04 -19.06
C ALA A 105 1.86 5.15 -18.05
N SER A 106 1.08 6.24 -18.02
CA SER A 106 1.27 7.36 -17.09
C SER A 106 1.17 6.92 -15.63
N VAL A 107 0.17 6.09 -15.31
CA VAL A 107 -0.04 5.54 -13.97
C VAL A 107 1.13 4.64 -13.57
N LEU A 108 1.54 3.74 -14.46
CA LEU A 108 2.67 2.83 -14.21
C LEU A 108 3.97 3.60 -13.95
N TYR A 109 4.29 4.58 -14.78
CA TYR A 109 5.52 5.35 -14.64
C TYR A 109 5.55 6.19 -13.37
N ASN A 110 4.43 6.80 -12.96
CA ASN A 110 4.39 7.55 -11.72
C ASN A 110 4.59 6.66 -10.50
N LEU A 111 3.96 5.48 -10.46
CA LEU A 111 4.21 4.49 -9.41
C LEU A 111 5.68 4.01 -9.43
N LYS A 112 6.24 3.71 -10.60
CA LYS A 112 7.64 3.26 -10.77
C LYS A 112 8.63 4.31 -10.28
N GLU A 113 8.44 5.57 -10.65
CA GLU A 113 9.33 6.67 -10.29
C GLU A 113 9.22 7.08 -8.81
N ARG A 114 8.00 7.08 -8.25
CA ARG A 114 7.81 7.29 -6.82
C ARG A 114 8.44 6.18 -6.00
N TYR A 115 8.27 4.92 -6.44
CA TYR A 115 8.88 3.77 -5.80
C TYR A 115 10.41 3.79 -5.87
N ALA A 116 10.99 4.14 -7.03
CA ALA A 116 12.44 4.32 -7.18
C ALA A 116 13.00 5.38 -6.23
N ALA A 117 12.18 6.39 -5.90
CA ALA A 117 12.49 7.43 -4.95
C ALA A 117 12.17 7.07 -3.48
N TRP A 118 11.81 5.81 -3.20
CA TRP A 118 11.39 5.25 -1.91
C TRP A 118 10.09 5.82 -1.34
N MET A 119 9.23 6.41 -2.17
CA MET A 119 7.88 6.84 -1.80
C MET A 119 6.87 5.76 -2.18
N ILE A 120 6.43 4.98 -1.19
CA ILE A 120 5.60 3.78 -1.41
C ILE A 120 4.10 4.04 -1.50
N TYR A 121 3.65 5.19 -1.00
CA TYR A 121 2.24 5.56 -0.97
C TYR A 121 1.95 6.58 -2.07
N THR A 122 0.87 6.35 -2.81
CA THR A 122 0.39 7.25 -3.87
C THR A 122 -1.12 7.19 -3.91
N TYR A 123 -1.79 8.33 -4.06
CA TYR A 123 -3.23 8.35 -4.25
C TYR A 123 -3.61 8.20 -5.73
N SER A 124 -4.79 7.62 -5.93
CA SER A 124 -5.46 7.57 -7.22
C SER A 124 -6.95 7.81 -6.98
N GLY A 125 -7.38 9.07 -7.01
CA GLY A 125 -8.76 9.42 -6.71
C GLY A 125 -9.13 9.01 -5.29
N LEU A 126 -10.03 8.05 -5.07
CA LEU A 126 -10.35 7.58 -3.72
C LEU A 126 -9.36 6.54 -3.17
N PHE A 127 -8.55 5.93 -4.03
CA PHE A 127 -7.68 4.83 -3.66
C PHE A 127 -6.35 5.32 -3.09
N CYS A 128 -5.83 4.59 -2.10
CA CYS A 128 -4.45 4.69 -1.63
C CYS A 128 -3.66 3.48 -2.13
N ALA A 129 -2.90 3.68 -3.21
CA ALA A 129 -2.00 2.67 -3.74
C ALA A 129 -0.77 2.55 -2.83
N THR A 130 -0.45 1.32 -2.43
CA THR A 130 0.71 1.00 -1.60
C THR A 130 1.57 -0.02 -2.31
N VAL A 131 2.84 0.30 -2.54
CA VAL A 131 3.82 -0.63 -3.11
C VAL A 131 4.67 -1.22 -1.98
N ASN A 132 4.87 -2.54 -1.98
CA ASN A 132 5.67 -3.20 -0.94
C ASN A 132 7.15 -2.77 -1.04
N PRO A 133 7.75 -2.13 -0.02
CA PRO A 133 9.13 -1.65 -0.08
C PRO A 133 10.20 -2.74 -0.05
N TYR A 134 9.86 -3.96 0.41
CA TYR A 134 10.83 -5.03 0.74
C TYR A 134 12.02 -4.58 1.62
N LYS A 135 11.85 -3.45 2.31
CA LYS A 135 12.85 -2.79 3.14
C LYS A 135 12.14 -2.10 4.30
N TRP A 136 12.81 -2.03 5.44
CA TRP A 136 12.32 -1.27 6.58
C TRP A 136 12.42 0.24 6.29
N LEU A 137 11.31 0.96 6.50
CA LEU A 137 11.20 2.40 6.33
C LEU A 137 10.69 3.03 7.64
N PRO A 138 11.24 4.18 8.08
CA PRO A 138 10.84 4.87 9.31
C PRO A 138 9.52 5.66 9.16
N VAL A 139 8.58 5.18 8.35
CA VAL A 139 7.30 5.86 8.05
C VAL A 139 6.17 5.48 9.02
N TYR A 140 6.42 4.53 9.91
CA TYR A 140 5.45 4.02 10.90
C TYR A 140 5.78 4.43 12.34
N ASP A 141 6.75 5.32 12.52
CA ASP A 141 7.17 5.78 13.84
C ASP A 141 6.09 6.67 14.48
N MET A 142 6.11 6.77 15.82
CA MET A 142 5.11 7.52 16.58
C MET A 142 5.07 9.01 16.21
N GLU A 143 6.21 9.59 15.81
CA GLU A 143 6.31 10.96 15.29
C GLU A 143 5.38 11.15 14.08
N VAL A 144 5.37 10.17 13.17
CA VAL A 144 4.54 10.21 11.96
C VAL A 144 3.07 10.04 12.32
N VAL A 145 2.73 9.13 13.24
CA VAL A 145 1.35 8.96 13.74
C VAL A 145 0.78 10.29 14.25
N ASN A 146 1.53 10.98 15.10
CA ASN A 146 1.14 12.29 15.62
C ASN A 146 1.04 13.36 14.54
N ALA A 147 1.93 13.32 13.54
CA ALA A 147 1.94 14.29 12.45
C ALA A 147 0.76 14.13 11.48
N TYR A 148 0.14 12.95 11.37
CA TYR A 148 -1.06 12.70 10.54
C TYR A 148 -2.38 12.93 11.27
N ARG A 149 -2.35 13.00 12.60
CA ARG A 149 -3.53 13.18 13.43
C ARG A 149 -4.21 14.51 13.13
N GLY A 150 -5.53 14.48 12.92
CA GLY A 150 -6.32 15.70 12.75
C GLY A 150 -6.19 16.33 11.36
N LYS A 151 -5.42 15.72 10.44
CA LYS A 151 -5.12 16.34 9.15
C LYS A 151 -6.01 15.85 8.04
N LYS A 152 -6.43 16.80 7.20
CA LYS A 152 -7.12 16.47 5.97
C LYS A 152 -6.16 15.83 4.99
N ARG A 153 -6.70 14.99 4.11
CA ARG A 153 -5.93 14.32 3.06
C ARG A 153 -5.07 15.25 2.19
N MET A 154 -5.50 16.49 1.95
CA MET A 154 -4.75 17.47 1.13
C MET A 154 -3.60 18.16 1.89
N GLU A 155 -3.62 18.11 3.23
CA GLU A 155 -2.65 18.80 4.09
C GLU A 155 -1.42 17.92 4.40
N ALA A 156 -1.52 16.62 4.10
CA ALA A 156 -0.47 15.65 4.38
C ALA A 156 -0.15 14.84 3.11
N PRO A 157 1.10 14.36 2.96
CA PRO A 157 1.46 13.50 1.84
C PRO A 157 0.70 12.15 1.90
N PRO A 158 0.69 11.38 0.80
CA PRO A 158 0.00 10.11 0.77
C PRO A 158 0.49 9.14 1.84
N HIS A 159 -0.43 8.61 2.64
CA HIS A 159 -0.09 7.62 3.67
C HIS A 159 -1.33 6.83 4.13
N ILE A 160 -1.12 5.61 4.60
CA ILE A 160 -2.19 4.77 5.17
C ILE A 160 -2.79 5.37 6.46
N PHE A 161 -2.00 6.13 7.21
CA PHE A 161 -2.48 6.85 8.39
C PHE A 161 -3.46 7.97 8.02
N SER A 162 -3.27 8.65 6.88
CA SER A 162 -4.26 9.62 6.42
C SER A 162 -5.61 8.94 6.13
N VAL A 163 -5.62 7.77 5.49
CA VAL A 163 -6.86 7.00 5.26
C VAL A 163 -7.52 6.61 6.60
N SER A 164 -6.72 6.14 7.56
CA SER A 164 -7.21 5.71 8.87
C SER A 164 -7.75 6.89 9.69
N ASP A 165 -7.05 8.03 9.70
CA ASP A 165 -7.44 9.23 10.43
C ASP A 165 -8.70 9.86 9.85
N ASN A 166 -8.78 9.98 8.52
CA ASN A 166 -9.97 10.54 7.87
C ASN A 166 -11.18 9.63 8.12
N ALA A 167 -11.02 8.30 8.08
CA ALA A 167 -12.10 7.37 8.45
C ALA A 167 -12.53 7.56 9.92
N PHE A 168 -11.60 7.75 10.84
CA PHE A 168 -11.93 8.01 12.25
C PHE A 168 -12.66 9.36 12.44
N GLN A 169 -12.19 10.41 11.78
CA GLN A 169 -12.82 11.73 11.83
C GLN A 169 -14.23 11.72 11.23
N PHE A 170 -14.40 11.15 10.03
CA PHE A 170 -15.73 11.06 9.39
C PHE A 170 -16.71 10.24 10.23
N MET A 171 -16.24 9.15 10.86
CA MET A 171 -17.06 8.39 11.80
C MET A 171 -17.55 9.25 12.98
N GLN A 172 -16.71 10.14 13.52
CA GLN A 172 -17.10 11.01 14.65
C GLN A 172 -17.97 12.19 14.23
N ILE A 173 -17.69 12.80 13.06
CA ILE A 173 -18.39 13.98 12.58
C ILE A 173 -19.78 13.60 12.04
N ASP A 174 -19.82 12.60 11.15
CA ASP A 174 -21.04 12.21 10.45
C ASP A 174 -21.88 11.22 11.27
N ASN A 175 -21.31 10.65 12.35
CA ASN A 175 -21.92 9.58 13.16
C ASN A 175 -22.32 8.35 12.32
N GLU A 176 -21.60 8.09 11.23
CA GLU A 176 -21.82 6.96 10.33
C GLU A 176 -20.69 5.92 10.42
N ASN A 177 -21.05 4.66 10.22
CA ASN A 177 -20.08 3.57 10.22
C ASN A 177 -19.14 3.66 9.02
N GLN A 178 -17.83 3.57 9.27
CA GLN A 178 -16.81 3.64 8.23
C GLN A 178 -16.17 2.27 7.98
N SER A 179 -15.67 2.07 6.76
CA SER A 179 -14.96 0.84 6.39
C SER A 179 -13.69 1.14 5.61
N VAL A 180 -12.63 0.39 5.90
CA VAL A 180 -11.35 0.46 5.18
C VAL A 180 -11.11 -0.87 4.50
N LEU A 181 -11.21 -0.89 3.18
CA LEU A 181 -11.01 -2.09 2.37
C LEU A 181 -9.55 -2.16 1.88
N ILE A 182 -8.84 -3.24 2.24
CA ILE A 182 -7.45 -3.47 1.85
C ILE A 182 -7.39 -4.69 0.91
N THR A 183 -7.15 -4.44 -0.37
CA THR A 183 -7.09 -5.47 -1.42
C THR A 183 -5.67 -5.62 -1.99
N GLY A 184 -5.45 -6.65 -2.80
CA GLY A 184 -4.18 -6.92 -3.47
C GLY A 184 -3.85 -8.40 -3.58
N GLU A 185 -2.88 -8.74 -4.41
CA GLU A 185 -2.42 -10.13 -4.58
C GLU A 185 -1.71 -10.68 -3.33
N SER A 186 -1.46 -11.99 -3.30
CA SER A 186 -0.60 -12.58 -2.27
C SER A 186 0.82 -11.98 -2.36
N GLY A 187 1.36 -11.53 -1.24
CA GLY A 187 2.65 -10.83 -1.16
C GLY A 187 2.58 -9.30 -1.26
N ALA A 188 1.43 -8.72 -1.59
CA ALA A 188 1.27 -7.26 -1.70
C ALA A 188 1.37 -6.48 -0.38
N GLY A 189 1.40 -7.17 0.78
CA GLY A 189 1.52 -6.52 2.09
C GLY A 189 0.20 -6.19 2.80
N LYS A 190 -0.93 -6.77 2.35
CA LYS A 190 -2.26 -6.57 2.96
C LYS A 190 -2.26 -6.72 4.48
N THR A 191 -1.78 -7.85 4.99
CA THR A 191 -1.75 -8.17 6.43
C THR A 191 -0.94 -7.15 7.24
N VAL A 192 0.18 -6.67 6.68
CA VAL A 192 1.02 -5.65 7.33
C VAL A 192 0.27 -4.32 7.39
N ASN A 193 -0.35 -3.90 6.28
CA ASN A 193 -1.15 -2.68 6.25
C ASN A 193 -2.36 -2.76 7.20
N THR A 194 -3.07 -3.88 7.26
CA THR A 194 -4.16 -4.10 8.22
C THR A 194 -3.69 -3.95 9.67
N LYS A 195 -2.52 -4.51 10.03
CA LYS A 195 -1.93 -4.33 11.36
C LYS A 195 -1.63 -2.86 11.65
N ARG A 196 -1.10 -2.10 10.69
CA ARG A 196 -0.79 -0.67 10.85
C ARG A 196 -2.05 0.18 11.07
N VAL A 197 -3.13 -0.09 10.35
CA VAL A 197 -4.42 0.59 10.53
C VAL A 197 -4.98 0.35 11.94
N ILE A 198 -4.96 -0.91 12.40
CA ILE A 198 -5.41 -1.26 13.76
C ILE A 198 -4.54 -0.59 14.83
N GLN A 199 -3.23 -0.62 14.66
CA GLN A 199 -2.28 0.04 15.57
C GLN A 199 -2.54 1.55 15.65
N TYR A 200 -2.89 2.17 14.51
CA TYR A 200 -3.22 3.59 14.46
C TYR A 200 -4.49 3.90 15.27
N PHE A 201 -5.57 3.14 15.08
CA PHE A 201 -6.81 3.32 15.85
C PHE A 201 -6.61 3.10 17.35
N ALA A 202 -5.84 2.07 17.73
CA ALA A 202 -5.48 1.81 19.12
C ALA A 202 -4.72 2.99 19.74
N THR A 203 -3.79 3.60 19.00
CA THR A 203 -2.99 4.73 19.50
C THR A 203 -3.86 5.97 19.70
N ILE A 204 -4.71 6.33 18.74
CA ILE A 204 -5.54 7.54 18.84
C ILE A 204 -6.59 7.42 19.92
N ALA A 205 -7.24 6.25 20.05
CA ALA A 205 -8.25 6.02 21.07
C ALA A 205 -7.69 6.14 22.51
N VAL A 206 -6.41 5.81 22.71
CA VAL A 206 -5.74 5.90 24.02
C VAL A 206 -5.24 7.32 24.31
N VAL A 207 -4.79 8.08 23.32
CA VAL A 207 -4.21 9.42 23.56
C VAL A 207 -5.27 10.43 24.05
N ASP A 208 -6.54 10.28 23.65
CA ASP A 208 -7.63 11.09 24.23
C ASP A 208 -7.87 10.80 25.72
N LEU A 209 -7.38 9.67 26.23
CA LEU A 209 -7.34 9.37 27.67
C LEU A 209 -6.19 10.09 28.37
N PHE A 210 -5.00 10.16 27.76
CA PHE A 210 -3.80 10.76 28.37
C PHE A 210 -3.81 12.29 28.42
N ILE A 211 -4.52 12.96 27.51
CA ILE A 211 -4.74 14.42 27.60
C ILE A 211 -5.66 14.76 28.78
N SER A 212 -6.54 13.83 29.18
CA SER A 212 -7.47 14.04 30.32
C SER A 212 -6.96 13.47 31.65
N PHE A 213 -5.97 12.58 31.66
CA PHE A 213 -5.45 11.94 32.88
C PHE A 213 -3.93 11.94 32.92
N ARG A 214 -3.36 13.05 33.40
CA ARG A 214 -1.96 13.13 33.81
C ARG A 214 -1.78 12.50 35.19
N ALA A 215 -2.07 11.21 35.37
CA ALA A 215 -1.65 10.44 36.54
C ALA A 215 -2.03 8.95 36.46
N THR A 216 -1.07 8.12 36.85
CA THR A 216 -1.22 6.83 37.55
C THR A 216 -1.75 5.57 36.82
N CYS A 217 -0.82 4.62 36.78
CA CYS A 217 -0.97 3.18 37.09
C CYS A 217 -0.82 2.20 35.91
N VAL A 218 0.38 1.61 35.90
CA VAL A 218 0.70 0.31 35.31
C VAL A 218 -0.09 -0.76 36.06
N CYS A 219 -1.13 -1.30 35.42
CA CYS A 219 -1.78 -2.52 35.88
C CYS A 219 -1.39 -3.67 34.94
N LEU A 220 -0.51 -4.52 35.45
CA LEU A 220 -0.01 -5.72 34.82
C LEU A 220 -1.04 -6.86 34.88
N ASN A 221 -1.15 -7.60 33.77
CA ASN A 221 -1.49 -9.04 33.63
C ASN A 221 -2.77 -9.45 32.91
N GLN A 222 -3.63 -8.52 32.47
CA GLN A 222 -4.50 -8.73 31.31
C GLN A 222 -4.39 -7.45 30.48
N GLY A 223 -3.75 -7.52 29.31
CA GLY A 223 -3.46 -6.35 28.47
C GLY A 223 -4.72 -5.53 28.18
N SER A 224 -4.54 -4.24 27.88
CA SER A 224 -5.65 -3.36 27.52
C SER A 224 -6.42 -3.90 26.31
N LEU A 225 -7.64 -3.43 26.07
CA LEU A 225 -8.44 -3.92 24.93
C LEU A 225 -7.67 -3.77 23.60
N GLU A 226 -6.89 -2.69 23.47
CA GLU A 226 -5.96 -2.42 22.38
C GLU A 226 -4.90 -3.51 22.23
N ASP A 227 -4.24 -3.88 23.34
CA ASP A 227 -3.23 -4.94 23.35
C ASP A 227 -3.83 -6.29 22.96
N GLN A 228 -5.06 -6.58 23.40
CA GLN A 228 -5.76 -7.80 23.06
C GLN A 228 -6.07 -7.89 21.56
N ILE A 229 -6.51 -6.79 20.94
CA ILE A 229 -6.76 -6.73 19.49
C ILE A 229 -5.46 -6.96 18.71
N ILE A 230 -4.35 -6.39 19.17
CA ILE A 230 -3.04 -6.57 18.54
C ILE A 230 -2.55 -8.01 18.74
N ALA A 231 -2.70 -8.57 19.95
CA ALA A 231 -2.29 -9.93 20.31
C ALA A 231 -3.11 -11.03 19.62
N ALA A 232 -4.33 -10.74 19.16
CA ALA A 232 -5.12 -11.66 18.35
C ALA A 232 -4.47 -11.95 16.99
N ASN A 233 -3.66 -11.03 16.44
CA ASN A 233 -3.02 -11.24 15.14
C ASN A 233 -2.01 -12.41 15.15
N PRO A 234 -0.99 -12.46 16.03
CA PRO A 234 -0.10 -13.62 16.13
C PRO A 234 -0.82 -14.97 16.20
N LEU A 235 -1.93 -15.04 16.94
CA LEU A 235 -2.72 -16.27 17.06
C LEU A 235 -3.33 -16.67 15.71
N LEU A 236 -3.98 -15.73 15.02
CA LEU A 236 -4.56 -15.98 13.70
C LEU A 236 -3.51 -16.27 12.63
N GLU A 237 -2.32 -15.68 12.74
CA GLU A 237 -1.21 -15.96 11.83
C GLU A 237 -0.64 -17.36 12.05
N ALA A 238 -0.55 -17.83 13.30
CA ALA A 238 -0.05 -19.17 13.59
C ALA A 238 -0.93 -20.29 12.99
N TYR A 239 -2.24 -20.08 12.88
CA TYR A 239 -3.18 -21.08 12.33
C TYR A 239 -3.56 -20.83 10.86
N GLY A 240 -3.57 -19.59 10.40
CA GLY A 240 -4.13 -19.20 9.11
C GLY A 240 -3.13 -18.64 8.11
N ASN A 241 -1.86 -18.45 8.49
CA ASN A 241 -0.81 -18.07 7.56
C ASN A 241 0.06 -19.27 7.18
N ALA A 242 0.55 -19.24 5.95
CA ALA A 242 1.44 -20.25 5.42
C ALA A 242 2.53 -19.62 4.55
N LYS A 243 3.66 -20.31 4.47
CA LYS A 243 4.72 -19.98 3.51
C LYS A 243 4.23 -20.28 2.09
N THR A 244 4.44 -19.32 1.20
CA THR A 244 4.13 -19.40 -0.23
C THR A 244 5.35 -18.99 -1.03
N VAL A 245 5.33 -19.23 -2.35
CA VAL A 245 6.42 -18.82 -3.25
C VAL A 245 6.68 -17.31 -3.20
N ARG A 246 5.64 -16.49 -2.98
CA ARG A 246 5.74 -15.02 -3.00
C ARG A 246 5.91 -14.36 -1.63
N ASN A 247 5.61 -15.08 -0.55
CA ASN A 247 5.63 -14.53 0.81
C ASN A 247 5.75 -15.66 1.84
N ASP A 248 6.69 -15.52 2.77
CA ASP A 248 6.92 -16.49 3.86
C ASP A 248 5.79 -16.54 4.89
N ASN A 249 5.04 -15.45 5.04
CA ASN A 249 3.94 -15.34 6.00
C ASN A 249 2.66 -14.86 5.28
N SER A 250 2.20 -15.63 4.28
CA SER A 250 0.99 -15.28 3.53
C SER A 250 -0.25 -15.71 4.30
N SER A 251 -1.13 -14.77 4.62
CA SER A 251 -2.48 -15.10 5.08
C SER A 251 -3.26 -15.84 4.00
N ARG A 252 -3.96 -16.90 4.40
CA ARG A 252 -4.75 -17.79 3.54
C ARG A 252 -6.25 -17.72 3.84
N PHE A 253 -6.70 -16.67 4.53
CA PHE A 253 -8.09 -16.43 4.86
C PHE A 253 -8.42 -14.95 4.72
N GLY A 254 -9.69 -14.65 4.46
CA GLY A 254 -10.20 -13.28 4.53
C GLY A 254 -10.42 -12.89 5.99
N LYS A 255 -10.01 -11.69 6.38
CA LYS A 255 -10.22 -11.16 7.73
C LYS A 255 -11.06 -9.89 7.66
N PHE A 256 -12.22 -9.91 8.32
CA PHE A 256 -13.05 -8.73 8.53
C PHE A 256 -13.03 -8.39 10.02
N ILE A 257 -12.61 -7.17 10.36
CA ILE A 257 -12.47 -6.72 11.74
C ILE A 257 -13.40 -5.53 11.92
N ARG A 258 -14.34 -5.65 12.85
CA ARG A 258 -15.16 -4.52 13.29
C ARG A 258 -14.56 -3.98 14.56
N ILE A 259 -14.28 -2.69 14.57
CA ILE A 259 -13.84 -1.96 15.75
C ILE A 259 -14.98 -1.00 16.12
N HIS A 260 -15.53 -1.18 17.30
CA HIS A 260 -16.64 -0.38 17.81
C HIS A 260 -16.10 0.74 18.66
N PHE A 261 -16.53 1.96 18.37
CA PHE A 261 -16.18 3.15 19.13
C PHE A 261 -17.42 3.70 19.84
N GLN A 262 -17.25 4.13 21.08
CA GLN A 262 -18.27 4.81 21.87
C GLN A 262 -17.71 6.15 22.36
N GLY A 263 -18.27 7.27 21.89
CA GLY A 263 -17.80 8.61 22.25
C GLY A 263 -16.30 8.83 21.92
N GLY A 264 -15.85 8.32 20.78
CA GLY A 264 -14.44 8.39 20.35
C GLY A 264 -13.50 7.39 21.02
N LYS A 265 -13.97 6.61 21.99
CA LYS A 265 -13.17 5.60 22.71
C LYS A 265 -13.41 4.21 22.16
N LEU A 266 -12.38 3.37 22.24
CA LEU A 266 -12.47 1.96 21.85
C LEU A 266 -13.39 1.21 22.85
N ALA A 267 -14.47 0.62 22.35
CA ALA A 267 -15.45 -0.10 23.18
C ALA A 267 -15.35 -1.62 23.02
N LYS A 268 -15.30 -2.11 21.78
CA LYS A 268 -15.30 -3.54 21.46
C LYS A 268 -14.61 -3.79 20.13
N ALA A 269 -14.09 -4.99 19.92
CA ALA A 269 -13.69 -5.45 18.60
C ALA A 269 -14.23 -6.85 18.32
N ASP A 270 -14.69 -7.08 17.09
CA ASP A 270 -15.15 -8.36 16.59
C ASP A 270 -14.32 -8.75 15.36
N ILE A 271 -13.91 -10.00 15.27
CA ILE A 271 -13.19 -10.54 14.11
C ILE A 271 -14.05 -11.62 13.48
N GLU A 272 -14.45 -11.39 12.24
CA GLU A 272 -15.06 -12.39 11.39
C GLU A 272 -14.00 -12.88 10.40
N THR A 273 -13.85 -14.19 10.33
CA THR A 273 -12.95 -14.84 9.39
C THR A 273 -13.80 -15.41 8.26
N CYS A 274 -13.55 -14.95 7.05
CA CYS A 274 -14.16 -15.52 5.86
C CYS A 274 -13.21 -16.60 5.33
N GLU A 275 -13.66 -17.86 5.34
CA GLU A 275 -12.88 -18.97 4.79
C GLU A 275 -12.70 -18.77 3.27
N LEU A 276 -11.45 -18.65 2.83
CA LEU A 276 -11.10 -18.77 1.42
C LEU A 276 -9.88 -19.70 1.32
N VAL A 277 -10.13 -20.99 1.50
CA VAL A 277 -9.10 -22.04 1.42
C VAL A 277 -8.78 -22.34 -0.04
N LEU A 278 -7.49 -22.24 -0.39
CA LEU A 278 -6.88 -22.78 -1.61
C LEU A 278 -5.75 -23.74 -1.19
N THR A 279 -5.91 -25.05 -1.41
CA THR A 279 -4.81 -25.96 -1.83
C THR A 279 -5.33 -27.31 -2.37
N VAL A 280 -5.01 -27.67 -3.64
CA VAL A 280 -4.48 -28.98 -4.14
C VAL A 280 -3.86 -28.72 -5.53
N SER A 281 -2.52 -28.63 -5.67
CA SER A 281 -1.56 -29.65 -6.16
C SER A 281 -1.66 -30.08 -7.65
N GLN A 282 -0.62 -29.73 -8.41
CA GLN A 282 -0.03 -30.31 -9.63
C GLN A 282 -0.90 -30.81 -10.82
N CYS A 283 -0.44 -30.37 -12.00
CA CYS A 283 -0.74 -30.82 -13.37
C CYS A 283 -1.96 -30.17 -14.09
N PHE A 284 -1.70 -29.11 -14.88
CA PHE A 284 -1.79 -29.09 -16.36
C PHE A 284 -1.52 -27.64 -16.86
N PRO A 285 -0.79 -27.45 -17.98
CA PRO A 285 -0.49 -26.13 -18.52
C PRO A 285 -1.66 -25.60 -19.34
N LYS A 286 -1.98 -24.30 -19.14
CA LYS A 286 -2.73 -23.34 -19.99
C LYS A 286 -3.90 -22.67 -19.26
N PHE A 287 -3.65 -21.42 -18.90
CA PHE A 287 -4.52 -20.24 -18.96
C PHE A 287 -5.90 -20.20 -18.24
N THR A 288 -6.04 -19.08 -17.50
CA THR A 288 -7.22 -18.24 -17.19
C THR A 288 -8.17 -18.58 -16.02
N GLN A 289 -8.19 -17.63 -15.08
CA GLN A 289 -9.26 -17.08 -14.23
C GLN A 289 -10.25 -18.01 -13.51
N THR A 290 -10.47 -17.63 -12.23
CA THR A 290 -11.70 -17.77 -11.42
C THR A 290 -11.66 -18.80 -10.28
N LEU A 291 -12.13 -18.31 -9.12
CA LEU A 291 -12.44 -18.90 -7.81
C LEU A 291 -12.40 -20.43 -7.66
N PHE A 292 -11.77 -20.92 -6.59
CA PHE A 292 -12.05 -22.24 -6.02
C PHE A 292 -11.93 -22.27 -4.47
N PHE A 293 -12.89 -22.97 -3.84
CA PHE A 293 -13.04 -23.34 -2.43
C PHE A 293 -12.44 -24.74 -2.12
N ARG A 294 -11.98 -24.95 -0.87
CA ARG A 294 -11.86 -26.24 -0.10
C ARG A 294 -10.69 -27.20 -0.49
N TYR A 295 -10.10 -28.08 0.34
CA TYR A 295 -10.35 -28.74 1.65
C TYR A 295 -9.03 -29.03 2.44
N PHE A 296 -9.18 -29.45 3.71
CA PHE A 296 -8.22 -29.75 4.81
C PHE A 296 -7.10 -30.81 4.57
N LEU A 297 -5.93 -30.67 5.24
CA LEU A 297 -5.25 -31.67 6.11
C LEU A 297 -3.91 -31.15 6.75
N ILE A 298 -3.50 -31.83 7.83
CA ILE A 298 -2.68 -31.47 9.01
C ILE A 298 -1.12 -31.56 8.83
N SER A 299 -0.33 -30.81 9.64
CA SER A 299 0.97 -31.18 10.32
C SER A 299 2.08 -30.08 10.28
N PRO A 300 3.13 -30.04 11.14
CA PRO A 300 3.28 -30.32 12.59
C PRO A 300 3.81 -29.11 13.39
N ILE A 301 3.45 -29.00 14.68
CA ILE A 301 4.06 -28.02 15.60
C ILE A 301 5.32 -28.62 16.26
N SER A 302 6.36 -27.77 16.31
CA SER A 302 7.69 -27.93 16.91
C SER A 302 7.77 -28.69 18.24
N LYS A 303 8.85 -29.47 18.38
CA LYS A 303 9.26 -30.29 19.53
C LYS A 303 9.51 -29.44 20.79
N HIS A 304 8.48 -29.20 21.60
CA HIS A 304 8.60 -29.05 23.06
C HIS A 304 7.22 -28.98 23.73
N ARG A 305 6.41 -30.03 23.62
CA ARG A 305 5.21 -30.23 24.48
C ARG A 305 4.65 -31.66 24.45
N ASN A 306 5.49 -32.68 24.39
CA ASN A 306 5.03 -34.08 24.41
C ASN A 306 5.01 -34.66 25.82
N LYS A 307 4.01 -34.30 26.63
CA LYS A 307 3.54 -35.14 27.74
C LYS A 307 2.01 -35.22 27.88
N THR A 308 1.22 -34.47 27.11
CA THR A 308 -0.24 -34.38 27.34
C THR A 308 -1.11 -34.75 26.13
N LEU A 309 -0.54 -34.99 24.95
CA LEU A 309 -1.29 -35.43 23.78
C LEU A 309 -0.94 -36.90 23.50
N LYS A 310 -1.84 -37.81 23.89
CA LYS A 310 -1.80 -39.20 23.43
C LYS A 310 -2.11 -39.21 21.93
N THR A 311 -1.07 -39.26 21.11
CA THR A 311 -1.20 -39.65 19.72
C THR A 311 -0.90 -41.15 19.66
N ASP A 312 -1.94 -41.97 19.61
CA ASP A 312 -1.79 -43.39 19.30
C ASP A 312 -1.32 -43.51 17.84
N SER A 313 -0.06 -43.87 17.65
CA SER A 313 0.44 -44.28 16.35
C SER A 313 -0.01 -45.73 16.10
N ALA A 314 -1.07 -45.91 15.33
CA ALA A 314 -1.37 -47.19 14.71
C ALA A 314 -0.32 -47.49 13.62
N ARG A 315 0.05 -48.77 13.56
CA ARG A 315 1.11 -49.38 12.75
C ARG A 315 0.98 -49.14 11.25
#